data_AF-A0A8I0GWU1-F1
#
_entry.id   AF-A0A8I0GWU1-F1
#
_cell.length_a   1.000
_cell.length_b   1.000
_cell.length_c   1.000
_cell.angle_alpha   90.00
_cell.angle_beta   90.00
_cell.angle_gamma   90.00
#
_symmetry.space_group_name_H-M   'P 1'
#
loop_
_entity.id
_entity.type
_entity.pdbx_description
1 polymer ?
#
loop_
_entity_poly.entity_id
_entity_poly.type
_entity_poly.pdbx_seq_one_letter_code
_entity_poly.pdbx_strand_id
1 'polypeptide(L)'
;GPGYAYRCIEMIKDKPEIETLVDTMVLEVLQDKTVIAVSPEHGLLKIAGRTVILTMGCRERTRGAIRIPGERPAGVFTAGAAQRMVNMEGY
;
A
#
# COMPACT_ATOMS: atom_id res chain seq x y z
N GLY A 1 7.51 3.21 12.07
CA GLY A 1 8.91 3.26 11.62
C GLY A 1 9.40 1.88 11.23
N PRO A 2 10.54 1.74 10.53
CA PRO A 2 11.02 0.48 9.95
C PRO A 2 11.18 -0.65 10.97
N GLY A 3 11.65 -0.35 12.19
CA GLY A 3 11.77 -1.36 13.26
C GLY A 3 10.44 -1.99 13.69
N TYR A 4 9.32 -1.27 13.61
CA TYR A 4 8.00 -1.84 13.92
C TYR A 4 7.55 -2.82 12.83
N ALA A 5 7.71 -2.44 11.56
CA ALA A 5 7.34 -3.30 10.43
C ALA A 5 8.16 -4.60 10.44
N TYR A 6 9.46 -4.52 10.71
CA TYR A 6 10.33 -5.70 10.82
C TYR A 6 9.87 -6.67 11.91
N ARG A 7 9.48 -6.16 13.09
CA ARG A 7 8.93 -7.01 14.16
C ARG A 7 7.66 -7.74 13.72
N CYS A 8 6.77 -7.08 12.99
CA CYS A 8 5.56 -7.72 12.46
C CYS A 8 5.88 -8.81 11.42
N ILE A 9 6.87 -8.59 10.56
CA ILE A 9 7.33 -9.59 9.58
C ILE A 9 7.85 -10.83 10.31
N GLU A 10 8.72 -10.66 11.30
CA GLU A 10 9.27 -11.79 12.07
C GLU A 10 8.17 -12.55 12.85
N MET A 11 7.10 -11.89 13.27
CA MET A 11 5.96 -12.57 13.94
C MET A 11 5.15 -13.51 13.04
N ILE A 12 5.17 -13.29 11.71
CA ILE A 12 4.38 -14.08 10.76
C ILE A 12 5.23 -15.01 9.88
N LYS A 13 6.55 -14.79 9.82
CA LYS A 13 7.47 -15.47 8.92
C LYS A 13 7.44 -17.01 9.02
N ASP A 14 7.29 -17.54 10.23
CA ASP A 14 7.31 -18.99 10.48
C ASP A 14 5.90 -19.60 10.58
N LYS A 15 4.85 -18.88 10.15
CA LYS A 15 3.46 -19.32 10.24
C LYS A 15 2.96 -19.86 8.89
N PRO A 16 2.88 -21.19 8.70
CA PRO A 16 2.48 -21.79 7.43
C PRO A 16 1.02 -21.50 7.06
N GLU A 17 0.18 -21.13 8.02
CA GLU A 17 -1.21 -20.76 7.80
C GLU A 17 -1.39 -19.34 7.21
N ILE A 18 -0.31 -18.55 7.12
CA ILE A 18 -0.34 -17.18 6.60
C ILE A 18 0.39 -17.14 5.26
N GLU A 19 -0.37 -16.98 4.18
CA GLU A 19 0.17 -16.73 2.86
C GLU A 19 0.37 -15.22 2.65
N THR A 20 1.59 -14.82 2.26
CA THR A 20 1.93 -13.42 1.99
C THR A 20 2.22 -13.21 0.52
N LEU A 21 1.38 -12.42 -0.15
CA LEU A 21 1.57 -12.03 -1.54
C LEU A 21 2.06 -10.58 -1.61
N VAL A 22 3.34 -10.41 -1.96
CA VAL A 22 3.94 -9.10 -2.24
C VAL A 22 3.76 -8.75 -3.72
N ASP A 23 3.99 -7.49 -4.09
CA ASP A 23 3.83 -6.99 -5.47
C ASP A 23 2.49 -7.37 -6.12
N THR A 24 1.46 -7.47 -5.29
CA THR A 24 0.12 -7.91 -5.66
C THR A 24 -0.86 -6.77 -5.46
N MET A 25 -1.52 -6.34 -6.54
CA MET A 25 -2.50 -5.27 -6.51
C MET A 25 -3.91 -5.86 -6.52
N VAL A 26 -4.72 -5.52 -5.52
CA VAL A 26 -6.15 -5.79 -5.52
C VAL A 26 -6.85 -4.82 -6.48
N LEU A 27 -7.57 -5.37 -7.46
CA LEU A 27 -8.34 -4.62 -8.46
C LEU A 27 -9.77 -4.39 -8.01
N GLU A 28 -10.40 -5.43 -7.44
CA GLU A 28 -11.81 -5.39 -7.04
C GLU A 28 -12.08 -6.38 -5.90
N VAL A 29 -13.05 -6.02 -5.04
CA VAL A 29 -13.63 -6.94 -4.05
C VAL A 29 -15.12 -7.07 -4.39
N LEU A 30 -15.52 -8.26 -4.82
CA LEU A 30 -16.88 -8.58 -5.21
C LEU A 30 -17.80 -8.74 -3.99
N GLN A 31 -19.11 -8.67 -4.20
CA GLN A 31 -20.12 -8.81 -3.13
C GLN A 31 -20.07 -10.15 -2.40
N ASP A 32 -19.67 -11.21 -3.10
CA ASP A 32 -19.49 -12.56 -2.55
C ASP A 32 -18.17 -12.72 -1.78
N LYS A 33 -17.43 -11.62 -1.58
CA LYS A 33 -16.11 -11.55 -0.91
C LYS A 33 -15.00 -12.24 -1.71
N THR A 34 -15.19 -12.40 -3.02
CA THR A 34 -14.10 -12.76 -3.93
C THR A 34 -13.25 -11.54 -4.22
N VAL A 35 -11.94 -11.65 -4.00
CA VAL A 35 -10.94 -10.63 -4.30
C VAL A 35 -10.32 -10.93 -5.66
N ILE A 36 -10.39 -9.97 -6.57
CA ILE A 36 -9.67 -10.00 -7.85
C ILE A 36 -8.38 -9.22 -7.67
N ALA A 37 -7.25 -9.88 -7.87
CA ALA A 37 -5.92 -9.27 -7.74
C ALA A 37 -5.05 -9.60 -8.96
N VAL A 38 -3.97 -8.84 -9.13
CA VAL A 38 -2.97 -9.10 -10.16
C VAL A 38 -1.57 -8.99 -9.57
N SER A 39 -0.69 -9.92 -9.94
CA SER A 39 0.74 -9.84 -9.62
C SER A 39 1.60 -10.24 -10.83
N PRO A 40 2.86 -9.79 -10.91
CA PRO A 40 3.79 -10.24 -11.94
C PRO A 40 4.04 -11.75 -11.89
N GLU A 41 4.04 -12.34 -10.69
CA GLU A 41 4.35 -13.76 -10.48
C GLU A 41 3.20 -14.68 -10.87
N HIS A 42 1.96 -14.32 -10.51
CA HIS A 42 0.80 -15.20 -10.66
C HIS A 42 -0.20 -14.73 -11.72
N GLY A 43 0.03 -13.57 -12.34
CA GLY A 43 -0.93 -12.96 -13.25
C GLY A 43 -2.21 -12.59 -12.51
N LEU A 44 -3.37 -12.92 -13.10
CA LEU A 44 -4.68 -12.61 -12.52
C LEU A 44 -5.10 -13.67 -11.51
N LEU A 45 -5.35 -13.22 -10.27
CA LEU A 45 -5.74 -14.03 -9.12
C LEU A 45 -7.22 -13.80 -8.78
N LYS A 46 -7.91 -14.87 -8.39
CA LYS A 46 -9.25 -14.83 -7.78
C LYS A 46 -9.22 -15.57 -6.45
N ILE A 47 -9.39 -14.84 -5.36
CA ILE A 47 -9.25 -15.36 -3.99
C ILE A 47 -10.60 -15.25 -3.29
N ALA A 48 -11.21 -16.39 -2.95
CA ALA A 48 -12.47 -16.42 -2.22
C ALA A 48 -12.21 -16.38 -0.70
N GLY A 49 -12.79 -15.40 0.00
CA GLY A 49 -12.63 -15.24 1.45
C GLY A 49 -13.96 -15.35 2.20
N ARG A 50 -13.93 -15.92 3.41
CA ARG A 50 -15.08 -15.85 4.33
C ARG A 50 -15.30 -14.42 4.86
N THR A 51 -14.20 -13.69 5.04
CA THR A 51 -14.16 -12.32 5.56
C THR A 51 -13.03 -11.57 4.85
N VAL A 52 -13.27 -10.30 4.50
CA VAL A 52 -12.26 -9.41 3.91
C VAL A 52 -12.07 -8.23 4.85
N ILE A 53 -10.81 -7.91 5.16
CA ILE A 53 -10.42 -6.76 6.00
C ILE A 53 -9.61 -5.81 5.13
N LEU A 54 -10.03 -4.54 5.02
CA LEU A 54 -9.36 -3.54 4.18
C LEU A 54 -8.43 -2.66 5.01
N THR A 55 -7.13 -2.80 4.80
CA THR A 55 -6.06 -2.04 5.46
C THR A 55 -5.26 -1.19 4.47
N MET A 56 -5.97 -0.55 3.52
CA MET A 56 -5.39 0.13 2.35
C MET A 56 -4.60 1.43 2.67
N GLY A 57 -4.59 1.85 3.93
CA GLY A 57 -4.02 3.14 4.36
C GLY A 57 -4.80 4.34 3.79
N CYS A 58 -4.16 5.51 3.83
CA CYS A 58 -4.70 6.78 3.34
C CYS A 58 -3.72 7.42 2.36
N ARG A 59 -4.24 8.06 1.30
CA ARG A 59 -3.42 8.89 0.41
C ARG A 59 -3.41 10.33 0.91
N GLU A 60 -2.22 10.91 0.96
CA GLU A 60 -2.07 12.33 1.26
C GLU A 60 -2.74 13.16 0.14
N ARG A 61 -3.56 14.13 0.52
CA ARG A 61 -4.19 15.03 -0.43
C ARG A 61 -3.15 15.99 -0.98
N THR A 62 -3.11 16.15 -2.30
CA THR A 62 -2.23 17.14 -2.93
C THR A 62 -2.78 18.55 -2.74
N ARG A 63 -1.92 19.58 -2.85
CA ARG A 63 -2.30 21.00 -2.69
C ARG A 63 -3.54 21.41 -3.51
N GLY A 64 -3.71 20.89 -4.72
CA GLY A 64 -4.88 21.14 -5.55
C GLY A 64 -6.19 20.64 -4.93
N ALA A 65 -6.14 19.56 -4.15
CA ALA A 65 -7.26 19.04 -3.38
C ALA A 65 -7.48 19.79 -2.04
N ILE A 66 -6.56 20.68 -1.65
CA ILE A 66 -6.61 21.47 -0.39
C ILE A 66 -7.00 22.95 -0.68
N ARG A 67 -7.26 23.33 -1.94
CA ARG A 67 -7.71 24.70 -2.36
C ARG A 67 -6.83 25.84 -1.81
N ILE A 68 -5.52 25.61 -1.71
CA ILE A 68 -4.58 26.66 -1.28
C ILE A 68 -4.24 27.54 -2.49
N PRO A 69 -4.42 28.88 -2.42
CA PRO A 69 -4.13 29.78 -3.53
C PRO A 69 -2.63 29.76 -3.94
N GLY A 70 -2.33 30.03 -5.22
CA GLY A 70 -0.99 30.14 -5.80
C GLY A 70 -0.50 28.92 -6.61
N GLU A 71 0.64 29.08 -7.31
CA GLU A 71 1.26 28.05 -8.17
C GLU A 71 2.14 27.07 -7.39
N ARG A 72 2.49 25.92 -7.99
CA ARG A 72 3.37 24.89 -7.42
C ARG A 72 4.84 25.18 -7.83
N PRO A 73 5.63 25.86 -6.99
CA PRO A 73 7.02 26.17 -7.31
C PRO A 73 7.85 24.88 -7.29
N ALA A 74 8.96 24.87 -8.02
CA ALA A 74 9.95 23.80 -7.92
C ALA A 74 10.43 23.66 -6.46
N GLY A 75 10.63 22.43 -5.99
CA GLY A 75 11.06 22.14 -4.62
C GLY A 75 9.93 21.98 -3.59
N VAL A 76 8.67 22.19 -3.97
CA VAL A 76 7.53 21.96 -3.05
C VAL A 76 6.93 20.56 -3.25
N PHE A 77 7.18 19.69 -2.26
CA PHE A 77 6.71 18.30 -2.21
C PHE A 77 5.67 18.09 -1.12
N THR A 78 4.84 17.04 -1.26
CA THR A 78 4.00 16.58 -0.15
C THR A 78 4.87 15.91 0.91
N ALA A 79 4.43 15.87 2.17
CA ALA A 79 5.25 15.33 3.25
C ALA A 79 5.61 13.86 2.98
N GLY A 80 4.67 13.07 2.46
CA GLY A 80 4.92 11.67 2.10
C GLY A 80 5.91 11.51 0.95
N ALA A 81 5.92 12.42 -0.03
CA ALA A 81 6.88 12.39 -1.12
C ALA A 81 8.30 12.71 -0.62
N ALA A 82 8.45 13.76 0.19
CA ALA A 82 9.73 14.10 0.82
C ALA A 82 10.22 12.97 1.74
N GLN A 83 9.34 12.38 2.54
CA GLN A 83 9.69 11.26 3.43
C GLN A 83 10.16 10.04 2.64
N ARG A 84 9.54 9.72 1.51
CA ARG A 84 9.99 8.64 0.62
C ARG A 84 11.37 8.91 0.05
N MET A 85 11.62 10.12 -0.45
CA MET A 85 12.91 10.51 -1.03
C MET A 85 14.05 10.31 -0.01
N VAL A 86 13.88 10.79 1.22
CA VAL A 86 14.90 10.66 2.28
C VAL A 86 15.07 9.21 2.74
N ASN A 87 13.97 8.47 2.97
CA ASN A 87 14.07 7.16 3.64
C ASN A 87 14.23 5.96 2.69
N MET A 88 13.79 6.06 1.44
CA MET A 88 13.84 4.95 0.48
C MET A 88 14.81 5.23 -0.69
N GLU A 89 14.95 6.48 -1.11
CA GLU A 89 15.74 6.83 -2.30
C GLU A 89 17.13 7.40 -1.94
N GLY A 90 17.38 7.69 -0.65
CA GLY A 90 18.71 8.01 -0.11
C GLY A 90 19.24 9.41 -0.43
N TYR A 91 18.34 10.37 -0.68
CA TYR A 91 18.68 11.79 -0.87
C TYR A 91 18.98 12.51 0.45
#